data_AF-A0A938GLU4-F1
#
_entry.id   AF-A0A938GLU4-F1
#
_cell.length_a   1.000
_cell.length_b   1.000
_cell.length_c   1.000
_cell.angle_alpha   90.00
_cell.angle_beta   90.00
_cell.angle_gamma   90.00
#
_symmetry.space_group_name_H-M   'P 1'
#
loop_
_entity.id
_entity.type
_entity.pdbx_description
1 polymer ?
#
loop_
_entity_poly.entity_id
_entity_poly.type
_entity_poly.pdbx_seq_one_letter_code
_entity_poly.pdbx_strand_id
1 'polypeptide(L)'
;MWSPFKKKTQQQPPAPPPNRVDDLANTLQREGRIADIEQELEKLDKSKLCQTELESWWHIYGITAFRDGRQDEATKRFEEGYSRFPQSPHIRFSLGQQYVNARQLDRGFALFRSSLFPEIPRGYALAQARYAYLWNRYDDGLLLLRPFFKAYQELKILDDHFLFVRGLPFFGSWWGYLASLSILNGDTKELESVTSHVSAKCHDYDFDYLKAELVAYRDDRPEVLLPFVEKGLEGARPEFPNGYSLMNRALIKGRTVATAEEAEALVDGVVLRENDPPWLADVRTLAKAEIAHRFSRPDIEKRHAEAFMAKQAMLFEPDITLTFHLLRYQEHLKPMFQAR
;
A
#
# COMPACT_ATOMS: atom_id res chain seq x y z
N MET A 1 -28.76 25.92 28.38
CA MET A 1 -28.75 25.26 27.05
C MET A 1 -27.85 26.11 26.14
N TRP A 2 -26.57 25.77 26.10
CA TRP A 2 -25.51 26.55 25.45
C TRP A 2 -24.86 25.65 24.38
N SER A 3 -24.90 26.08 23.12
CA SER A 3 -24.36 25.35 21.97
C SER A 3 -23.05 26.02 21.54
N PRO A 4 -21.88 25.35 21.67
CA PRO A 4 -20.59 25.99 21.42
C PRO A 4 -20.12 25.95 19.96
N PHE A 5 -20.99 25.64 18.98
CA PHE A 5 -20.61 25.57 17.57
C PHE A 5 -21.53 26.37 16.64
N LYS A 6 -21.61 27.69 16.86
CA LYS A 6 -21.81 28.63 15.74
C LYS A 6 -20.45 29.20 15.35
N LYS A 7 -19.62 28.40 14.69
CA LYS A 7 -18.51 28.94 13.91
C LYS A 7 -19.12 29.66 12.71
N LYS A 8 -18.75 30.93 12.55
CA LYS A 8 -18.98 31.73 11.34
C LYS A 8 -18.67 30.86 10.13
N THR A 9 -19.61 30.80 9.18
CA THR A 9 -19.44 30.21 7.86
C THR A 9 -18.19 30.84 7.25
N GLN A 10 -17.04 30.17 7.38
CA GLN A 10 -15.90 30.48 6.52
C GLN A 10 -16.40 30.14 5.12
N GLN A 11 -16.58 31.19 4.30
CA GLN A 11 -16.73 31.02 2.87
C GLN A 11 -15.64 30.04 2.43
N GLN A 12 -16.05 28.91 1.87
CA GLN A 12 -15.10 28.02 1.20
C GLN A 12 -14.27 28.91 0.27
N PRO A 13 -12.93 28.80 0.31
CA PRO A 13 -12.11 29.52 -0.65
C PRO A 13 -12.65 29.20 -2.05
N PRO A 14 -12.69 30.18 -2.97
CA PRO A 14 -13.12 29.93 -4.34
C PRO A 14 -12.37 28.72 -4.87
N ALA A 15 -13.09 27.80 -5.52
CA ALA A 15 -12.47 26.62 -6.12
C ALA A 15 -11.27 27.10 -6.95
N PRO A 16 -10.08 26.49 -6.78
CA PRO A 16 -8.93 26.87 -7.58
C PRO A 16 -9.34 26.81 -9.06
N PRO A 17 -8.84 27.73 -9.89
CA PRO A 17 -9.16 27.72 -11.31
C PRO A 17 -8.83 26.32 -11.87
N PRO A 18 -9.72 25.76 -12.72
CA PRO A 18 -9.53 24.42 -13.26
C PRO A 18 -8.16 24.31 -13.93
N ASN A 19 -7.40 23.28 -13.55
CA ASN A 19 -6.08 23.02 -14.12
C ASN A 19 -6.28 22.31 -15.47
N ARG A 20 -6.09 23.05 -16.57
CA ARG A 20 -6.34 22.52 -17.93
C ARG A 20 -5.53 21.27 -18.24
N VAL A 21 -4.35 21.14 -17.65
CA VAL A 21 -3.46 20.00 -17.86
C VAL A 21 -3.99 18.77 -17.14
N ASP A 22 -4.42 18.91 -15.88
CA ASP A 22 -5.02 17.82 -15.12
C ASP A 22 -6.37 17.40 -15.75
N ASP A 23 -7.19 18.36 -16.18
CA ASP A 23 -8.48 18.10 -16.83
C ASP A 23 -8.32 17.34 -18.16
N LEU A 24 -7.29 17.69 -18.94
CA LEU A 24 -6.92 16.97 -20.17
C LEU A 24 -6.57 15.51 -19.85
N ALA A 25 -5.64 15.30 -18.91
CA ALA A 25 -5.20 13.95 -18.55
C ALA A 25 -6.34 13.10 -17.97
N ASN A 26 -7.16 13.68 -17.08
CA ASN A 26 -8.32 13.02 -16.50
C ASN A 26 -9.39 12.67 -17.55
N THR A 27 -9.59 13.52 -18.55
CA THR A 27 -10.54 13.28 -19.64
C THR A 27 -10.07 12.15 -20.54
N LEU A 28 -8.82 12.20 -21.00
CA LEU A 28 -8.24 11.12 -21.81
C LEU A 28 -8.21 9.78 -21.06
N GLN A 29 -7.95 9.80 -19.75
CA GLN A 29 -8.02 8.59 -18.94
C GLN A 29 -9.44 8.00 -18.89
N ARG A 30 -10.47 8.83 -18.69
CA ARG A 30 -11.88 8.37 -18.69
C ARG A 30 -12.31 7.83 -20.06
N GLU A 31 -11.77 8.37 -21.13
CA GLU A 31 -12.01 7.91 -22.52
C GLU A 31 -11.20 6.66 -22.89
N GLY A 32 -10.32 6.16 -22.01
CA GLY A 32 -9.40 5.07 -22.33
C GLY A 32 -8.28 5.44 -23.29
N ARG A 33 -8.13 6.73 -23.62
CA ARG A 33 -7.16 7.30 -24.57
C ARG A 33 -5.87 7.73 -23.88
N ILE A 34 -5.41 6.92 -22.95
CA ILE A 34 -4.24 7.21 -22.13
C ILE A 34 -2.97 7.36 -22.97
N ALA A 35 -2.85 6.59 -24.06
CA ALA A 35 -1.72 6.67 -24.99
C ALA A 35 -1.60 8.03 -25.69
N ASP A 36 -2.69 8.79 -25.78
CA ASP A 36 -2.72 10.08 -26.47
C ASP A 36 -2.25 11.24 -25.57
N ILE A 37 -2.10 11.02 -24.25
CA ILE A 37 -1.82 12.10 -23.27
C ILE A 37 -0.59 12.90 -23.65
N GLU A 38 0.51 12.24 -24.01
CA GLU A 38 1.75 12.93 -24.37
C GLU A 38 1.56 13.83 -25.59
N GLN A 39 0.94 13.32 -26.64
CA GLN A 39 0.68 14.08 -27.87
C GLN A 39 -0.23 15.28 -27.60
N GLU A 40 -1.26 15.13 -26.77
CA GLU A 40 -2.16 16.24 -26.43
C GLU A 40 -1.49 17.27 -25.51
N LEU A 41 -0.61 16.83 -24.61
CA LEU A 41 0.19 17.74 -23.78
C LEU A 41 1.13 18.62 -24.60
N GLU A 42 1.72 18.09 -25.68
CA GLU A 42 2.62 18.83 -26.57
C GLU A 42 1.91 19.94 -27.37
N LYS A 43 0.59 19.80 -27.60
CA LYS A 43 -0.22 20.84 -28.27
C LYS A 43 -0.49 22.04 -27.38
N LEU A 44 -0.29 21.91 -26.06
CA LEU A 44 -0.48 23.01 -25.13
C LEU A 44 0.65 24.03 -25.26
N ASP A 45 0.26 25.29 -25.45
CA ASP A 45 1.18 26.41 -25.42
C ASP A 45 1.63 26.69 -23.98
N LYS A 46 2.81 26.17 -23.61
CA LYS A 46 3.40 26.31 -22.26
C LYS A 46 3.52 27.76 -21.80
N SER A 47 3.65 28.74 -22.72
CA SER A 47 3.74 30.15 -22.36
C SER A 47 2.45 30.72 -21.78
N LYS A 48 1.32 30.04 -22.02
CA LYS A 48 -0.02 30.40 -21.54
C LYS A 48 -0.44 29.61 -20.30
N LEU A 49 0.40 28.69 -19.82
CA LEU A 49 0.12 27.91 -18.61
C LEU A 49 0.57 28.71 -17.38
N CYS A 50 -0.26 28.73 -16.34
CA CYS A 50 0.16 29.26 -15.05
C CYS A 50 1.19 28.33 -14.38
N GLN A 51 1.80 28.76 -13.26
CA GLN A 51 2.83 27.95 -12.58
C GLN A 51 2.30 26.58 -12.13
N THR A 52 1.08 26.51 -11.58
CA THR A 52 0.44 25.25 -11.18
C THR A 52 0.17 24.34 -12.38
N GLU A 53 -0.26 24.89 -13.51
CA GLU A 53 -0.47 24.12 -14.74
C GLU A 53 0.85 23.62 -15.33
N LEU A 54 1.91 24.44 -15.29
CA LEU A 54 3.25 24.01 -15.72
C LEU A 54 3.80 22.90 -14.83
N GLU A 55 3.60 22.98 -13.51
CA GLU A 55 3.95 21.91 -12.58
C GLU A 55 3.25 20.60 -12.95
N SER A 56 1.92 20.63 -13.14
CA SER A 56 1.15 19.48 -13.61
C SER A 56 1.63 18.98 -14.96
N TRP A 57 1.97 19.88 -15.89
CA TRP A 57 2.48 19.52 -17.21
C TRP A 57 3.75 18.69 -17.09
N TRP A 58 4.73 19.15 -16.32
CA TRP A 58 5.98 18.41 -16.11
C TRP A 58 5.75 17.07 -15.41
N HIS A 59 4.87 17.05 -14.40
CA HIS A 59 4.55 15.82 -13.69
C HIS A 59 3.91 14.78 -14.62
N ILE A 60 2.86 15.16 -15.37
CA ILE A 60 2.14 14.24 -16.27
C ILE A 60 3.03 13.85 -17.47
N TYR A 61 3.83 14.77 -17.99
CA TYR A 61 4.79 14.49 -19.06
C TYR A 61 5.85 13.44 -18.66
N GLY A 62 6.34 13.50 -17.42
CA GLY A 62 7.20 12.43 -16.87
C GLY A 62 6.44 11.11 -16.69
N ILE A 63 5.20 11.15 -16.21
CA ILE A 63 4.35 9.95 -16.02
C ILE A 63 4.13 9.22 -17.35
N THR A 64 3.91 9.94 -18.46
CA THR A 64 3.70 9.29 -19.77
C THR A 64 4.88 8.40 -20.17
N ALA A 65 6.11 8.92 -20.13
CA ALA A 65 7.31 8.13 -20.39
C ALA A 65 7.48 6.95 -19.43
N PHE A 66 7.19 7.16 -18.14
CA PHE A 66 7.27 6.09 -17.15
C PHE A 66 6.31 4.93 -17.46
N ARG A 67 5.06 5.25 -17.84
CA ARG A 67 4.02 4.25 -18.17
C ARG A 67 4.36 3.45 -19.43
N ASP A 68 5.04 4.08 -20.38
CA ASP A 68 5.50 3.42 -21.61
C ASP A 68 6.77 2.58 -21.40
N GLY A 69 7.27 2.47 -20.17
CA GLY A 69 8.50 1.74 -19.86
C GLY A 69 9.79 2.47 -20.26
N ARG A 70 9.69 3.73 -20.72
CA ARG A 70 10.84 4.58 -21.12
C ARG A 70 11.53 5.18 -19.88
N GLN A 71 12.17 4.33 -19.06
CA GLN A 71 12.69 4.71 -17.73
C GLN A 71 13.72 5.86 -17.77
N ASP A 72 14.67 5.82 -18.70
CA ASP A 72 15.70 6.87 -18.82
C ASP A 72 15.09 8.23 -19.18
N GLU A 73 14.09 8.21 -20.06
CA GLU A 73 13.39 9.41 -20.48
C GLU A 73 12.49 9.94 -19.37
N ALA A 74 11.77 9.07 -18.66
CA ALA A 74 10.99 9.44 -17.48
C ALA A 74 11.88 10.13 -16.44
N THR A 75 13.05 9.56 -16.16
CA THR A 75 14.03 10.14 -15.23
C THR A 75 14.45 11.54 -15.65
N LYS A 76 14.87 11.73 -16.91
CA LYS A 76 15.26 13.05 -17.43
C LYS A 76 14.12 14.07 -17.33
N ARG A 77 12.90 13.68 -17.71
CA ARG A 77 11.71 14.55 -17.63
C ARG A 77 11.39 14.97 -16.20
N PHE A 78 11.50 14.05 -15.24
CA PHE A 78 11.29 14.37 -13.84
C PHE A 78 12.45 15.19 -13.24
N GLU A 79 13.70 14.99 -13.67
CA GLU A 79 14.83 15.85 -13.28
C GLU A 79 14.64 17.28 -13.80
N GLU A 80 14.22 17.45 -15.05
CA GLU A 80 13.88 18.76 -15.62
C GLU A 80 12.69 19.40 -14.88
N GLY A 81 11.63 18.64 -14.63
CA GLY A 81 10.50 19.08 -13.82
C GLY A 81 10.93 19.54 -12.42
N TYR A 82 11.81 18.77 -11.77
CA TYR A 82 12.32 19.07 -10.43
C TYR A 82 13.20 20.32 -10.42
N SER A 83 14.01 20.55 -11.46
CA SER A 83 14.82 21.77 -11.58
C SER A 83 13.98 23.05 -11.64
N ARG A 84 12.77 22.96 -12.19
CA ARG A 84 11.82 24.07 -12.32
C ARG A 84 10.90 24.21 -11.11
N PHE A 85 10.48 23.08 -10.55
CA PHE A 85 9.52 23.00 -9.44
C PHE A 85 10.08 22.16 -8.29
N PRO A 86 11.18 22.60 -7.64
CA PRO A 86 11.86 21.79 -6.61
C PRO A 86 11.00 21.56 -5.37
N GLN A 87 9.95 22.36 -5.17
CA GLN A 87 9.01 22.23 -4.06
C GLN A 87 7.79 21.38 -4.39
N SER A 88 7.61 20.97 -5.65
CA SER A 88 6.48 20.12 -6.05
C SER A 88 6.55 18.77 -5.33
N PRO A 89 5.59 18.42 -4.46
CA PRO A 89 5.61 17.13 -3.76
C PRO A 89 5.39 15.96 -4.72
N HIS A 90 4.57 16.15 -5.77
CA HIS A 90 4.31 15.16 -6.80
C HIS A 90 5.55 14.85 -7.65
N ILE A 91 6.26 15.86 -8.15
CA ILE A 91 7.49 15.66 -8.91
C ILE A 91 8.58 15.03 -8.03
N ARG A 92 8.71 15.47 -6.77
CA ARG A 92 9.65 14.86 -5.82
C ARG A 92 9.35 13.38 -5.58
N PHE A 93 8.08 13.01 -5.40
CA PHE A 93 7.69 11.61 -5.28
C PHE A 93 8.05 10.83 -6.55
N SER A 94 7.63 11.30 -7.73
CA SER A 94 7.83 10.57 -8.99
C SER A 94 9.31 10.45 -9.37
N LEU A 95 10.12 11.49 -9.13
CA LEU A 95 11.57 11.43 -9.29
C LEU A 95 12.22 10.49 -8.25
N GLY A 96 11.75 10.51 -7.01
CA GLY A 96 12.19 9.58 -5.97
C GLY A 96 11.94 8.13 -6.37
N GLN A 97 10.77 7.84 -6.95
CA GLN A 97 10.43 6.54 -7.51
C GLN A 97 11.39 6.13 -8.64
N GLN A 98 11.72 7.04 -9.57
CA GLN A 98 12.69 6.75 -10.64
C GLN A 98 14.08 6.40 -10.07
N TYR A 99 14.56 7.16 -9.09
CA TYR A 99 15.84 6.85 -8.45
C TYR A 99 15.82 5.51 -7.71
N VAL A 100 14.73 5.15 -7.03
CA VAL A 100 14.60 3.84 -6.40
C VAL A 100 14.61 2.72 -7.45
N ASN A 101 13.88 2.87 -8.56
CA ASN A 101 13.89 1.91 -9.66
C ASN A 101 15.30 1.76 -10.25
N ALA A 102 16.03 2.87 -10.40
CA ALA A 102 17.41 2.91 -10.85
C ALA A 102 18.46 2.54 -9.78
N ARG A 103 18.04 1.97 -8.63
CA ARG A 103 18.90 1.57 -7.50
C ARG A 103 19.70 2.70 -6.84
N GLN A 104 19.35 3.96 -7.11
CA GLN A 104 19.92 5.14 -6.47
C GLN A 104 19.15 5.45 -5.17
N LEU A 105 19.17 4.49 -4.24
CA LEU A 105 18.28 4.47 -3.08
C LEU A 105 18.40 5.74 -2.22
N ASP A 106 19.61 6.18 -1.89
CA ASP A 106 19.79 7.36 -1.02
C ASP A 106 19.20 8.64 -1.63
N ARG A 107 19.35 8.83 -2.95
CA ARG A 107 18.73 9.96 -3.67
C ARG A 107 17.20 9.83 -3.65
N GLY A 108 16.69 8.63 -3.92
CA GLY A 108 15.25 8.35 -3.92
C GLY A 108 14.60 8.63 -2.56
N PHE A 109 15.16 8.07 -1.49
CA PHE A 109 14.64 8.26 -0.13
C PHE A 109 14.86 9.67 0.41
N ALA A 110 15.90 10.40 -0.03
CA ALA A 110 16.02 11.82 0.29
C ALA A 110 14.84 12.64 -0.27
N LEU A 111 14.40 12.35 -1.50
CA LEU A 111 13.21 12.98 -2.06
C LEU A 111 11.94 12.56 -1.34
N PHE A 112 11.78 11.28 -1.02
CA PHE A 112 10.62 10.80 -0.26
C PHE A 112 10.51 11.46 1.12
N ARG A 113 11.61 11.58 1.89
CA ARG A 113 11.60 12.26 3.19
C ARG A 113 11.17 13.72 3.13
N SER A 114 11.34 14.37 1.97
CA SER A 114 10.89 15.74 1.76
C SER A 114 9.45 15.84 1.24
N SER A 115 8.85 14.74 0.77
CA SER A 115 7.52 14.70 0.16
C SER A 115 6.63 13.77 0.98
N LEU A 116 5.94 14.34 1.97
CA LEU A 116 5.21 13.61 2.99
C LEU A 116 3.71 13.87 2.89
N PHE A 117 2.89 12.94 3.39
CA PHE A 117 1.47 13.22 3.64
C PHE A 117 1.32 14.38 4.65
N PRO A 118 0.40 15.35 4.46
CA PRO A 118 -0.65 15.41 3.44
C PRO A 118 -0.29 16.16 2.15
N GLU A 119 0.98 16.54 1.92
CA GLU A 119 1.41 17.22 0.67
C GLU A 119 1.26 16.31 -0.55
N ILE A 120 1.40 14.99 -0.34
CA ILE A 120 1.08 13.96 -1.33
C ILE A 120 -0.16 13.16 -0.93
N PRO A 121 -0.88 12.57 -1.91
CA PRO A 121 -2.00 11.67 -1.63
C PRO A 121 -1.57 10.45 -0.81
N ARG A 122 -2.50 9.89 -0.02
CA ARG A 122 -2.26 8.66 0.78
C ARG A 122 -1.64 7.51 -0.01
N GLY A 123 -2.02 7.35 -1.28
CA GLY A 123 -1.52 6.26 -2.12
C GLY A 123 -0.03 6.40 -2.41
N TYR A 124 0.46 7.63 -2.58
CA TYR A 124 1.88 7.89 -2.76
C TYR A 124 2.65 7.62 -1.48
N ALA A 125 2.14 8.07 -0.33
CA ALA A 125 2.79 7.82 0.96
C ALA A 125 2.86 6.32 1.31
N LEU A 126 1.78 5.54 1.06
CA LEU A 126 1.84 4.08 1.19
C LEU A 126 2.80 3.44 0.19
N ALA A 127 2.88 3.94 -1.05
CA ALA A 127 3.87 3.48 -2.01
C ALA A 127 5.31 3.76 -1.55
N GLN A 128 5.60 4.92 -0.95
CA GLN A 128 6.90 5.22 -0.35
C GLN A 128 7.24 4.22 0.77
N ALA A 129 6.27 3.90 1.64
CA ALA A 129 6.44 2.91 2.70
C ALA A 129 6.67 1.49 2.14
N ARG A 130 6.02 1.14 1.01
CA ARG A 130 6.28 -0.13 0.30
C ARG A 130 7.69 -0.14 -0.30
N TYR A 131 8.14 0.95 -0.91
CA TYR A 131 9.53 1.06 -1.37
C TYR A 131 10.51 0.90 -0.22
N ALA A 132 10.24 1.51 0.95
CA ALA A 132 11.05 1.34 2.14
C ALA A 132 11.14 -0.14 2.56
N TYR A 133 10.02 -0.85 2.59
CA TYR A 133 9.97 -2.29 2.84
C TYR A 133 10.83 -3.10 1.84
N LEU A 134 10.63 -2.86 0.53
CA LEU A 134 11.32 -3.58 -0.54
C LEU A 134 12.84 -3.41 -0.50
N TRP A 135 13.33 -2.32 0.09
CA TRP A 135 14.75 -1.95 0.13
C TRP A 135 15.39 -2.00 1.51
N ASN A 136 14.75 -2.63 2.49
CA ASN A 136 15.25 -2.73 3.86
C ASN A 136 15.48 -1.36 4.53
N ARG A 137 14.74 -0.34 4.11
CA ARG A 137 14.79 1.04 4.65
C ARG A 137 13.69 1.25 5.70
N TYR A 138 13.61 0.35 6.68
CA TYR A 138 12.46 0.29 7.58
C TYR A 138 12.25 1.58 8.38
N ASP A 139 13.32 2.23 8.82
CA ASP A 139 13.24 3.53 9.51
C ASP A 139 12.63 4.63 8.62
N ASP A 140 12.97 4.66 7.32
CA ASP A 140 12.30 5.57 6.37
C ASP A 140 10.82 5.21 6.27
N GLY A 141 10.49 3.92 6.15
CA GLY A 141 9.10 3.45 6.10
C GLY A 141 8.28 3.89 7.32
N LEU A 142 8.82 3.72 8.52
CA LEU A 142 8.19 4.16 9.78
C LEU A 142 8.00 5.68 9.80
N LEU A 143 9.02 6.45 9.39
CA LEU A 143 8.93 7.90 9.29
C LEU A 143 7.80 8.35 8.34
N LEU A 144 7.66 7.68 7.20
CA LEU A 144 6.65 7.99 6.18
C LEU A 144 5.22 7.69 6.64
N LEU A 145 5.04 6.78 7.61
CA LEU A 145 3.74 6.40 8.15
C LEU A 145 3.25 7.30 9.30
N ARG A 146 4.16 7.96 10.04
CA ARG A 146 3.84 8.80 11.21
C ARG A 146 2.82 9.91 10.95
N PRO A 147 2.80 10.61 9.80
CA PRO A 147 1.80 11.63 9.53
C PRO A 147 0.35 11.10 9.58
N PHE A 148 0.10 9.85 9.17
CA PHE A 148 -1.22 9.25 9.28
C PHE A 148 -1.64 9.04 10.73
N PHE A 149 -0.71 8.57 11.58
CA PHE A 149 -1.02 8.39 13.00
C PHE A 149 -1.43 9.70 13.66
N LYS A 150 -0.73 10.79 13.38
CA LYS A 150 -1.10 12.12 13.88
C LYS A 150 -2.55 12.48 13.49
N ALA A 151 -2.94 12.20 12.24
CA ALA A 151 -4.32 12.43 11.79
C ALA A 151 -5.33 11.54 12.56
N TYR A 152 -5.01 10.27 12.78
CA TYR A 152 -5.86 9.37 13.58
C TYR A 152 -6.02 9.84 15.03
N GLN A 153 -4.95 10.35 15.66
CA GLN A 153 -4.99 10.90 17.02
C GLN A 153 -5.90 12.12 17.14
N GLU A 154 -5.93 12.96 16.10
CA GLU A 154 -6.81 14.13 16.04
C GLU A 154 -8.28 13.74 15.81
N LEU A 155 -8.53 12.80 14.90
CA LEU A 155 -9.88 12.39 14.52
C LEU A 155 -10.56 11.48 15.54
N LYS A 156 -9.79 10.55 16.13
CA LYS A 156 -10.25 9.50 17.06
C LYS A 156 -11.34 8.57 16.51
N ILE A 157 -11.67 8.65 15.23
CA ILE A 157 -12.61 7.79 14.52
C ILE A 157 -11.81 6.95 13.53
N LEU A 158 -11.96 5.62 13.60
CA LEU A 158 -11.22 4.68 12.75
C LEU A 158 -12.13 3.91 11.78
N ASP A 159 -13.37 4.35 11.59
CA ASP A 159 -14.27 3.83 10.56
C ASP A 159 -13.67 4.03 9.15
N ASP A 160 -13.60 2.96 8.37
CA ASP A 160 -12.92 2.97 7.07
C ASP A 160 -13.60 3.89 6.04
N HIS A 161 -14.93 4.00 6.05
CA HIS A 161 -15.63 4.93 5.16
C HIS A 161 -15.31 6.39 5.52
N PHE A 162 -15.33 6.71 6.82
CA PHE A 162 -14.99 8.01 7.35
C PHE A 162 -13.54 8.42 7.02
N LEU A 163 -12.60 7.48 7.15
CA LEU A 163 -11.19 7.68 6.81
C LEU A 163 -11.01 7.87 5.30
N PHE A 164 -11.70 7.07 4.49
CA PHE A 164 -11.65 7.16 3.03
C PHE A 164 -12.07 8.53 2.51
N VAL A 165 -13.20 9.05 3.00
CA VAL A 165 -13.72 10.37 2.60
C VAL A 165 -12.75 11.51 2.97
N ARG A 166 -11.89 11.31 3.97
CA ARG A 166 -10.84 12.27 4.37
C ARG A 166 -9.51 12.05 3.68
N GLY A 167 -9.43 11.12 2.74
CA GLY A 167 -8.18 10.81 2.04
C GLY A 167 -7.14 10.14 2.92
N LEU A 168 -7.54 9.50 4.03
CA LEU A 168 -6.67 8.71 4.90
C LEU A 168 -6.70 7.24 4.49
N PRO A 169 -5.61 6.46 4.69
CA PRO A 169 -5.67 5.02 4.49
C PRO A 169 -6.59 4.38 5.54
N PHE A 170 -7.15 3.22 5.18
CA PHE A 170 -7.85 2.37 6.14
C PHE A 170 -6.93 2.05 7.31
N PHE A 171 -7.48 2.08 8.52
CA PHE A 171 -6.66 1.97 9.71
C PHE A 171 -5.94 0.60 9.76
N GLY A 172 -6.65 -0.48 9.43
CA GLY A 172 -6.07 -1.83 9.39
C GLY A 172 -4.90 -1.94 8.41
N SER A 173 -5.04 -1.42 7.18
CA SER A 173 -3.94 -1.40 6.21
C SER A 173 -2.74 -0.59 6.70
N TRP A 174 -2.97 0.61 7.23
CA TRP A 174 -1.88 1.42 7.78
C TRP A 174 -1.18 0.72 8.95
N TRP A 175 -1.96 0.14 9.87
CA TRP A 175 -1.44 -0.57 11.03
C TRP A 175 -0.65 -1.82 10.59
N GLY A 176 -1.11 -2.54 9.56
CA GLY A 176 -0.38 -3.67 8.97
C GLY A 176 0.98 -3.29 8.39
N TYR A 177 1.08 -2.12 7.74
CA TYR A 177 2.38 -1.56 7.33
C TYR A 177 3.28 -1.26 8.53
N LEU A 178 2.75 -0.57 9.56
CA LEU A 178 3.49 -0.27 10.79
C LEU A 178 4.00 -1.54 11.45
N ALA A 179 3.12 -2.53 11.63
CA ALA A 179 3.45 -3.80 12.27
C ALA A 179 4.53 -4.56 11.51
N SER A 180 4.39 -4.67 10.18
CA SER A 180 5.38 -5.34 9.34
C SER A 180 6.76 -4.69 9.45
N LEU A 181 6.83 -3.36 9.32
CA LEU A 181 8.08 -2.62 9.42
C LEU A 181 8.70 -2.71 10.83
N SER A 182 7.89 -2.59 11.89
CA SER A 182 8.36 -2.72 13.27
C SER A 182 8.94 -4.11 13.57
N ILE A 183 8.27 -5.17 13.12
CA ILE A 183 8.73 -6.56 13.31
C ILE A 183 10.05 -6.79 12.57
N LEU A 184 10.15 -6.33 11.31
CA LEU A 184 11.36 -6.49 10.51
C LEU A 184 12.53 -5.63 10.99
N ASN A 185 12.24 -4.47 11.60
CA ASN A 185 13.25 -3.63 12.24
C ASN A 185 13.69 -4.16 13.62
N GLY A 186 12.97 -5.13 14.19
CA GLY A 186 13.22 -5.66 15.53
C GLY A 186 12.85 -4.70 16.67
N ASP A 187 12.07 -3.65 16.41
CA ASP A 187 11.57 -2.71 17.42
C ASP A 187 10.05 -2.53 17.32
N THR A 188 9.34 -3.08 18.30
CA THR A 188 7.87 -3.04 18.39
C THR A 188 7.34 -1.96 19.34
N LYS A 189 8.20 -1.11 19.93
CA LYS A 189 7.75 -0.12 20.93
C LYS A 189 6.73 0.86 20.36
N GLU A 190 6.99 1.39 19.16
CA GLU A 190 6.08 2.32 18.49
C GLU A 190 4.74 1.62 18.15
N LEU A 191 4.80 0.39 17.64
CA LEU A 191 3.62 -0.44 17.35
C LEU A 191 2.76 -0.68 18.60
N GLU A 192 3.37 -1.09 19.71
CA GLU A 192 2.67 -1.34 20.98
C GLU A 192 2.06 -0.06 21.56
N SER A 193 2.81 1.05 21.51
CA SER A 193 2.35 2.36 21.97
C SER A 193 1.16 2.87 21.17
N VAL A 194 1.24 2.80 19.83
CA VAL A 194 0.15 3.15 18.91
C VAL A 194 -1.07 2.30 19.21
N THR A 195 -0.91 0.98 19.28
CA THR A 195 -2.02 0.04 19.52
C THR A 195 -2.71 0.35 20.84
N SER A 196 -1.94 0.55 21.91
CA SER A 196 -2.46 0.94 23.22
C SER A 196 -3.19 2.28 23.19
N HIS A 197 -2.64 3.26 22.47
CA HIS A 197 -3.24 4.59 22.33
C HIS A 197 -4.58 4.53 21.62
N VAL A 198 -4.66 3.89 20.45
CA VAL A 198 -5.89 3.85 19.67
C VAL A 198 -6.98 3.06 20.39
N SER A 199 -6.65 1.95 21.03
CA SER A 199 -7.62 1.18 21.83
C SER A 199 -8.18 1.97 23.01
N ALA A 200 -7.42 2.92 23.55
CA ALA A 200 -7.85 3.73 24.69
C ALA A 200 -8.56 5.04 24.30
N LYS A 201 -8.32 5.55 23.09
CA LYS A 201 -8.70 6.92 22.70
C LYS A 201 -9.54 7.01 21.44
N CYS A 202 -9.57 5.98 20.62
CA CYS A 202 -10.34 5.95 19.38
C CYS A 202 -11.60 5.07 19.51
N HIS A 203 -12.46 5.13 18.50
CA HIS A 203 -13.68 4.32 18.38
C HIS A 203 -13.88 3.85 16.93
N ASP A 204 -14.93 3.06 16.72
CA ASP A 204 -15.34 2.50 15.42
C ASP A 204 -14.29 1.56 14.79
N TYR A 205 -13.62 0.77 15.65
CA TYR A 205 -12.72 -0.30 15.25
C TYR A 205 -12.85 -1.49 16.22
N ASP A 206 -12.58 -2.70 15.74
CA ASP A 206 -12.51 -3.89 16.60
C ASP A 206 -11.15 -3.92 17.32
N PHE A 207 -11.09 -3.33 18.51
CA PHE A 207 -9.86 -3.26 19.29
C PHE A 207 -9.48 -4.58 19.97
N ASP A 208 -10.39 -5.52 20.10
CA ASP A 208 -10.05 -6.85 20.60
C ASP A 208 -9.39 -7.67 19.50
N TYR A 209 -9.89 -7.57 18.26
CA TYR A 209 -9.20 -8.07 17.09
C TYR A 209 -7.81 -7.43 16.92
N LEU A 210 -7.69 -6.10 17.04
CA LEU A 210 -6.39 -5.40 16.91
C LEU A 210 -5.35 -5.89 17.94
N LYS A 211 -5.76 -6.12 19.19
CA LYS A 211 -4.85 -6.68 20.21
C LYS A 211 -4.45 -8.11 19.88
N ALA A 212 -5.38 -8.90 19.34
CA ALA A 212 -5.09 -10.25 18.87
C ALA A 212 -4.11 -10.22 17.68
N GLU A 213 -4.23 -9.26 16.76
CA GLU A 213 -3.27 -9.03 15.67
C GLU A 213 -1.87 -8.70 16.19
N LEU A 214 -1.77 -7.80 17.17
CA LEU A 214 -0.48 -7.49 17.81
C LEU A 214 0.19 -8.75 18.36
N VAL A 215 -0.55 -9.59 19.09
CA VAL A 215 -0.04 -10.86 19.62
C VAL A 215 0.34 -11.81 18.49
N ALA A 216 -0.55 -11.99 17.50
CA ALA A 216 -0.35 -12.90 16.40
C ALA A 216 0.95 -12.63 15.64
N TYR A 217 1.25 -11.35 15.39
CA TYR A 217 2.39 -10.98 14.57
C TYR A 217 3.67 -10.81 15.38
N ARG A 218 3.61 -10.20 16.57
CA ARG A 218 4.79 -10.05 17.44
C ARG A 218 5.30 -11.39 17.94
N ASP A 219 4.39 -12.28 18.33
CA ASP A 219 4.72 -13.55 18.97
C ASP A 219 4.71 -14.74 17.99
N ASP A 220 4.40 -14.49 16.70
CA ASP A 220 4.25 -15.50 15.63
C ASP A 220 3.21 -16.58 15.98
N ARG A 221 2.06 -16.12 16.47
CA ARG A 221 0.94 -16.94 16.93
C ARG A 221 -0.34 -16.66 16.14
N PRO A 222 -0.37 -16.93 14.82
CA PRO A 222 -1.51 -16.62 13.97
C PRO A 222 -2.82 -17.28 14.42
N GLU A 223 -2.75 -18.39 15.16
CA GLU A 223 -3.91 -19.12 15.66
C GLU A 223 -4.79 -18.31 16.62
N VAL A 224 -4.26 -17.25 17.25
CA VAL A 224 -5.06 -16.38 18.13
C VAL A 224 -6.09 -15.56 17.35
N LEU A 225 -5.92 -15.40 16.04
CA LEU A 225 -6.87 -14.72 15.16
C LEU A 225 -8.02 -15.62 14.70
N LEU A 226 -7.86 -16.95 14.79
CA LEU A 226 -8.81 -17.90 14.24
C LEU A 226 -10.25 -17.70 14.74
N PRO A 227 -10.51 -17.46 16.04
CA PRO A 227 -11.87 -17.23 16.52
C PRO A 227 -12.53 -15.98 15.90
N PHE A 228 -11.76 -14.93 15.63
CA PHE A 228 -12.29 -13.71 15.01
C PHE A 228 -12.63 -13.93 13.54
N VAL A 229 -11.74 -14.61 12.81
CA VAL A 229 -11.98 -14.96 11.40
C VAL A 229 -13.17 -15.90 11.26
N GLU A 230 -13.29 -16.89 12.14
CA GLU A 230 -14.42 -17.83 12.14
C GLU A 230 -15.73 -17.14 12.48
N LYS A 231 -15.76 -16.27 13.50
CA LYS A 231 -16.92 -15.45 13.84
C LYS A 231 -17.36 -14.57 12.67
N GLY A 232 -16.42 -13.95 11.95
CA GLY A 232 -16.74 -13.16 10.75
C GLY A 232 -17.33 -13.97 9.60
N LEU A 233 -17.09 -15.28 9.58
CA LEU A 233 -17.64 -16.22 8.60
C LEU A 233 -18.97 -16.85 9.05
N GLU A 234 -19.39 -16.66 10.31
CA GLU A 234 -20.69 -17.13 10.80
C GLU A 234 -21.82 -16.36 10.09
N GLY A 235 -22.69 -17.10 9.40
CA GLY A 235 -23.76 -16.48 8.61
C GLY A 235 -23.29 -15.78 7.33
N ALA A 236 -22.01 -15.93 6.95
CA ALA A 236 -21.50 -15.45 5.68
C ALA A 236 -22.29 -16.10 4.53
N ARG A 237 -22.96 -15.26 3.74
CA ARG A 237 -23.75 -15.78 2.63
C ARG A 237 -22.85 -16.14 1.47
N PRO A 238 -23.04 -17.30 0.83
CA PRO A 238 -22.19 -17.75 -0.25
C PRO A 238 -22.01 -16.69 -1.35
N GLU A 239 -23.05 -15.95 -1.71
CA GLU A 239 -23.07 -14.92 -2.76
C GLU A 239 -22.12 -13.73 -2.53
N PHE A 240 -21.67 -13.47 -1.30
CA PHE A 240 -20.72 -12.40 -1.01
C PHE A 240 -19.26 -12.86 -1.22
N PRO A 241 -18.35 -11.92 -1.53
CA PRO A 241 -16.93 -12.23 -1.72
C PRO A 241 -16.27 -12.56 -0.37
N ASN A 242 -16.34 -13.84 0.01
CA ASN A 242 -15.77 -14.35 1.25
C ASN A 242 -14.36 -14.93 1.04
N GLY A 243 -13.81 -14.89 -0.17
CA GLY A 243 -12.53 -15.50 -0.52
C GLY A 243 -11.38 -14.98 0.34
N TYR A 244 -11.41 -13.69 0.70
CA TYR A 244 -10.43 -13.09 1.62
C TYR A 244 -10.40 -13.79 2.98
N SER A 245 -11.54 -13.82 3.69
CA SER A 245 -11.63 -14.43 5.02
C SER A 245 -11.45 -15.95 4.99
N LEU A 246 -11.93 -16.61 3.93
CA LEU A 246 -11.73 -18.05 3.74
C LEU A 246 -10.27 -18.39 3.49
N MET A 247 -9.54 -17.59 2.70
CA MET A 247 -8.11 -17.75 2.48
C MET A 247 -7.32 -17.50 3.76
N ASN A 248 -7.64 -16.45 4.51
CA ASN A 248 -7.00 -16.17 5.80
C ASN A 248 -7.18 -17.36 6.77
N ARG A 249 -8.43 -17.85 6.93
CA ARG A 249 -8.72 -19.04 7.74
C ARG A 249 -7.93 -20.27 7.29
N ALA A 250 -7.85 -20.51 5.98
CA ALA A 250 -7.13 -21.65 5.41
C ALA A 250 -5.63 -21.59 5.73
N LEU A 251 -5.01 -20.41 5.64
CA LEU A 251 -3.59 -20.23 5.95
C LEU A 251 -3.29 -20.36 7.44
N ILE A 252 -4.14 -19.81 8.33
CA ILE A 252 -3.99 -19.99 9.78
C ILE A 252 -4.05 -21.48 10.13
N LYS A 253 -5.08 -22.20 9.65
CA LYS A 253 -5.21 -23.66 9.86
C LYS A 253 -4.07 -24.44 9.21
N GLY A 254 -3.65 -24.02 8.02
CA GLY A 254 -2.57 -24.65 7.27
C GLY A 254 -1.22 -24.57 7.99
N ARG A 255 -1.01 -23.67 8.96
CA ARG A 255 0.23 -23.62 9.76
C ARG A 255 0.29 -24.65 10.89
N THR A 256 -0.84 -25.28 11.25
CA THR A 256 -0.90 -26.23 12.38
C THR A 256 -0.95 -27.69 11.95
N VAL A 257 -1.11 -27.97 10.65
CA VAL A 257 -1.14 -29.33 10.11
C VAL A 257 0.26 -29.94 9.99
N ALA A 258 0.31 -31.27 9.96
CA ALA A 258 1.57 -32.01 10.02
C ALA A 258 2.22 -32.26 8.66
N THR A 259 1.45 -32.10 7.56
CA THR A 259 1.92 -32.45 6.21
C THR A 259 1.70 -31.33 5.21
N ALA A 260 2.50 -31.33 4.13
CA ALA A 260 2.34 -30.39 3.03
C ALA A 260 1.00 -30.58 2.32
N GLU A 261 0.60 -31.84 2.12
CA GLU A 261 -0.62 -32.22 1.42
C GLU A 261 -1.87 -31.71 2.14
N GLU A 262 -1.93 -31.79 3.48
CA GLU A 262 -3.02 -31.23 4.27
C GLU A 262 -3.06 -29.70 4.17
N ALA A 263 -1.90 -29.04 4.23
CA ALA A 263 -1.82 -27.58 4.15
C ALA A 263 -2.25 -27.09 2.76
N GLU A 264 -1.78 -27.73 1.70
CA GLU A 264 -2.17 -27.43 0.32
C GLU A 264 -3.66 -27.69 0.09
N ALA A 265 -4.22 -28.78 0.61
CA ALA A 265 -5.64 -29.08 0.48
C ALA A 265 -6.53 -28.00 1.10
N LEU A 266 -6.14 -27.43 2.25
CA LEU A 266 -6.85 -26.32 2.87
C LEU A 266 -6.88 -25.08 1.97
N VAL A 267 -5.74 -24.76 1.35
CA VAL A 267 -5.55 -23.57 0.50
C VAL A 267 -6.21 -23.72 -0.88
N ASP A 268 -6.11 -24.91 -1.47
CA ASP A 268 -6.73 -25.25 -2.75
C ASP A 268 -8.26 -25.41 -2.60
N GLY A 269 -8.74 -25.77 -1.40
CA GLY A 269 -10.17 -25.85 -1.07
C GLY A 269 -10.90 -24.50 -1.00
N VAL A 270 -10.18 -23.38 -1.01
CA VAL A 270 -10.80 -22.04 -1.03
C VAL A 270 -11.30 -21.74 -2.44
N VAL A 271 -12.62 -21.63 -2.63
CA VAL A 271 -13.20 -21.24 -3.92
C VAL A 271 -13.16 -19.72 -4.06
N LEU A 272 -12.42 -19.21 -5.06
CA LEU A 272 -12.40 -17.78 -5.40
C LEU A 272 -13.44 -17.49 -6.49
N ARG A 273 -14.20 -16.43 -6.30
CA ARG A 273 -15.29 -15.98 -7.17
C ARG A 273 -14.89 -14.74 -7.97
N GLU A 274 -15.71 -14.38 -8.95
CA GLU A 274 -15.46 -13.19 -9.79
C GLU A 274 -15.44 -11.88 -9.02
N ASN A 275 -16.17 -11.81 -7.89
CA ASN A 275 -16.19 -10.65 -7.00
C ASN A 275 -15.09 -10.66 -5.93
N ASP A 276 -14.32 -11.74 -5.82
CA ASP A 276 -13.13 -11.76 -4.98
C ASP A 276 -11.99 -11.00 -5.67
N PRO A 277 -11.11 -10.32 -4.91
CA PRO A 277 -9.96 -9.65 -5.49
C PRO A 277 -9.07 -10.63 -6.28
N PRO A 278 -8.74 -10.34 -7.57
CA PRO A 278 -7.97 -11.26 -8.40
C PRO A 278 -6.59 -11.64 -7.83
N TRP A 279 -5.98 -10.74 -7.07
CA TRP A 279 -4.68 -10.95 -6.43
C TRP A 279 -4.72 -12.03 -5.32
N LEU A 280 -5.89 -12.49 -4.87
CA LEU A 280 -5.98 -13.63 -3.95
C LEU A 280 -5.47 -14.94 -4.58
N ALA A 281 -5.54 -15.08 -5.90
CA ALA A 281 -4.93 -16.21 -6.60
C ALA A 281 -3.38 -16.17 -6.51
N ASP A 282 -2.81 -14.97 -6.41
CA ASP A 282 -1.37 -14.79 -6.25
C ASP A 282 -0.96 -14.99 -4.77
N VAL A 283 -1.82 -14.63 -3.81
CA VAL A 283 -1.68 -15.06 -2.40
C VAL A 283 -1.67 -16.57 -2.28
N ARG A 284 -2.60 -17.27 -2.95
CA ARG A 284 -2.59 -18.74 -3.02
C ARG A 284 -1.25 -19.25 -3.55
N THR A 285 -0.76 -18.67 -4.63
CA THR A 285 0.50 -19.08 -5.26
C THR A 285 1.68 -18.91 -4.30
N LEU A 286 1.76 -17.75 -3.62
CA LEU A 286 2.79 -17.47 -2.62
C LEU A 286 2.69 -18.41 -1.41
N ALA A 287 1.48 -18.70 -0.94
CA ALA A 287 1.25 -19.64 0.15
C ALA A 287 1.70 -21.06 -0.19
N LYS A 288 1.48 -21.53 -1.43
CA LYS A 288 1.98 -22.85 -1.86
C LYS A 288 3.50 -22.90 -1.91
N ALA A 289 4.14 -21.79 -2.26
CA ALA A 289 5.59 -21.66 -2.16
C ALA A 289 6.07 -21.72 -0.69
N GLU A 290 5.41 -20.99 0.22
CA GLU A 290 5.70 -21.04 1.66
C GLU A 290 5.51 -22.44 2.25
N ILE A 291 4.42 -23.13 1.91
CA ILE A 291 4.16 -24.50 2.38
C ILE A 291 5.27 -25.43 1.90
N ALA A 292 5.64 -25.35 0.61
CA ALA A 292 6.72 -26.16 0.05
C ALA A 292 8.07 -25.87 0.73
N HIS A 293 8.37 -24.61 1.02
CA HIS A 293 9.54 -24.20 1.79
C HIS A 293 9.54 -24.83 3.19
N ARG A 294 8.44 -24.66 3.94
CA ARG A 294 8.29 -25.17 5.31
C ARG A 294 8.47 -26.68 5.41
N PHE A 295 8.04 -27.42 4.39
CA PHE A 295 8.17 -28.88 4.31
C PHE A 295 9.38 -29.34 3.48
N SER A 296 10.36 -28.47 3.20
CA SER A 296 11.62 -28.81 2.51
C SER A 296 11.41 -29.47 1.13
N ARG A 297 10.52 -28.91 0.30
CA ARG A 297 10.19 -29.36 -1.07
C ARG A 297 10.71 -28.34 -2.12
N PRO A 298 12.04 -28.26 -2.35
CA PRO A 298 12.66 -27.14 -3.07
C PRO A 298 12.21 -26.99 -4.53
N ASP A 299 11.95 -28.08 -5.26
CA ASP A 299 11.51 -27.99 -6.65
C ASP A 299 10.11 -27.39 -6.78
N ILE A 300 9.23 -27.70 -5.82
CA ILE A 300 7.86 -27.19 -5.77
C ILE A 300 7.85 -25.74 -5.31
N GLU A 301 8.66 -25.44 -4.29
CA GLU A 301 8.89 -24.08 -3.82
C GLU A 301 9.33 -23.18 -4.98
N LYS A 302 10.41 -23.57 -5.67
CA LYS A 302 10.97 -22.82 -6.81
C LYS A 302 9.91 -22.55 -7.87
N ARG A 303 9.14 -23.57 -8.27
CA ARG A 303 8.08 -23.44 -9.28
C ARG A 303 7.03 -22.41 -8.87
N HIS A 304 6.56 -22.44 -7.63
CA HIS A 304 5.53 -21.50 -7.17
C HIS A 304 6.10 -20.09 -6.94
N ALA A 305 7.32 -19.97 -6.41
CA ALA A 305 8.02 -18.70 -6.26
C ALA A 305 8.25 -18.02 -7.62
N GLU A 306 8.73 -18.75 -8.63
CA GLU A 306 8.90 -18.22 -9.99
C GLU A 306 7.57 -17.80 -10.61
N ALA A 307 6.50 -18.60 -10.44
CA ALA A 307 5.16 -18.27 -10.93
C ALA A 307 4.59 -17.00 -10.28
N PHE A 308 4.79 -16.83 -8.97
CA PHE A 308 4.43 -15.61 -8.23
C PHE A 308 5.22 -14.41 -8.78
N MET A 309 6.54 -14.55 -8.84
CA MET A 309 7.44 -13.49 -9.25
C MET A 309 7.31 -13.12 -10.74
N ALA A 310 6.76 -13.98 -11.59
CA ALA A 310 6.48 -13.67 -12.99
C ALA A 310 5.25 -12.77 -13.17
N LYS A 311 4.30 -12.80 -12.23
CA LYS A 311 3.08 -11.98 -12.27
C LYS A 311 3.22 -10.66 -11.53
N GLN A 312 4.08 -10.64 -10.52
CA GLN A 312 4.22 -9.53 -9.60
C GLN A 312 5.40 -8.64 -9.99
N ALA A 313 5.08 -7.41 -10.40
CA ALA A 313 6.11 -6.38 -10.69
C ALA A 313 6.86 -5.96 -9.42
N MET A 314 6.18 -6.00 -8.27
CA MET A 314 6.73 -5.80 -6.93
C MET A 314 6.17 -6.87 -5.99
N LEU A 315 6.92 -7.24 -4.95
CA LEU A 315 6.39 -8.09 -3.88
C LEU A 315 5.16 -7.45 -3.25
N PHE A 316 4.25 -8.25 -2.67
CA PHE A 316 3.00 -7.75 -2.09
C PHE A 316 3.25 -6.66 -1.04
N GLU A 317 2.23 -5.81 -0.91
CA GLU A 317 2.14 -4.84 0.17
C GLU A 317 2.34 -5.54 1.54
N PRO A 318 3.09 -4.89 2.46
CA PRO A 318 3.33 -5.44 3.79
C PRO A 318 2.07 -5.87 4.53
N ASP A 319 0.99 -5.07 4.50
CA ASP A 319 -0.27 -5.40 5.17
C ASP A 319 -0.91 -6.70 4.64
N ILE A 320 -0.92 -6.90 3.31
CA ILE A 320 -1.41 -8.15 2.70
C ILE A 320 -0.61 -9.34 3.24
N THR A 321 0.73 -9.25 3.22
CA THR A 321 1.56 -10.38 3.69
C THR A 321 1.46 -10.61 5.19
N LEU A 322 1.18 -9.58 5.97
CA LEU A 322 0.93 -9.70 7.39
C LEU A 322 -0.39 -10.44 7.63
N THR A 323 -1.49 -9.99 7.01
CA THR A 323 -2.81 -10.61 7.15
C THR A 323 -2.82 -12.08 6.74
N PHE A 324 -2.12 -12.44 5.68
CA PHE A 324 -2.03 -13.83 5.22
C PHE A 324 -0.90 -14.62 5.88
N HIS A 325 -0.18 -14.03 6.84
CA HIS A 325 0.92 -14.67 7.57
C HIS A 325 2.08 -15.14 6.68
N LEU A 326 2.30 -14.45 5.56
CA LEU A 326 3.32 -14.72 4.54
C LEU A 326 4.52 -13.77 4.63
N LEU A 327 4.51 -12.79 5.55
CA LEU A 327 5.57 -11.78 5.65
C LEU A 327 6.98 -12.40 5.69
N ARG A 328 7.22 -13.38 6.56
CA ARG A 328 8.52 -14.05 6.69
C ARG A 328 8.94 -14.77 5.42
N TYR A 329 8.01 -15.42 4.73
CA TYR A 329 8.32 -16.09 3.48
C TYR A 329 8.57 -15.08 2.34
N GLN A 330 7.83 -13.97 2.31
CA GLN A 330 8.12 -12.91 1.36
C GLN A 330 9.51 -12.29 1.59
N GLU A 331 9.98 -12.18 2.84
CA GLU A 331 11.36 -11.78 3.14
C GLU A 331 12.38 -12.76 2.56
N HIS A 332 12.09 -14.06 2.56
CA HIS A 332 12.93 -15.07 1.91
C HIS A 332 13.02 -14.84 0.39
N LEU A 333 11.94 -14.38 -0.26
CA LEU A 333 11.92 -14.06 -1.70
C LEU A 333 12.50 -12.68 -2.02
N LYS A 334 12.62 -11.78 -1.04
CA LYS A 334 13.01 -10.39 -1.28
C LYS A 334 14.37 -10.21 -1.95
N PRO A 335 15.43 -10.97 -1.63
CA PRO A 335 16.68 -10.92 -2.38
C PRO A 335 16.52 -11.19 -3.88
N MET A 336 15.60 -12.09 -4.27
CA MET A 336 15.32 -12.36 -5.69
C MET A 336 14.69 -11.16 -6.38
N PHE A 337 13.80 -10.42 -5.69
CA PHE A 337 13.28 -9.16 -6.19
C PHE A 337 14.40 -8.12 -6.34
N GLN A 338 15.24 -7.96 -5.32
CA GLN A 338 16.29 -6.95 -5.29
C GLN A 338 17.40 -7.19 -6.35
N ALA A 339 17.57 -8.44 -6.79
CA ALA A 339 18.52 -8.83 -7.83
C ALA A 339 18.04 -8.59 -9.27
N ARG A 340 16.74 -8.33 -9.49
CA ARG A 340 16.16 -7.98 -10.81
C ARG A 340 16.41 -6.53 -11.16
#